data_AF-T0ZKG6-F1
#
_entry.id   AF-T0ZKG6-F1
#
_cell.length_a   1.000
_cell.length_b   1.000
_cell.length_c   1.000
_cell.angle_alpha   90.00
_cell.angle_beta   90.00
_cell.angle_gamma   90.00
#
_symmetry.space_group_name_H-M   'P 1'
#
loop_
_entity.id
_entity.type
_entity.pdbx_description
1 polymer ?
#
loop_
_entity_poly.entity_id
_entity_poly.type
_entity_poly.pdbx_seq_one_letter_code
_entity_poly.pdbx_strand_id
1 'polypeptide(L)'
;MTLNGSVQTTETSTVRFYERNATALPFQITPPSGDRATPSNGTVSVAGSPVSVPISFSPRPAPTYPLTFVAVGLPPDTTWYLTLNGTLRDLNASTGSFRVVNGSYPYTVLAAGPYLPRPSSGTAVLAGSGVTVSIQFAKGGSSVYPVDFTETGLPTATLWGIEIGAGLFSTTAGSLPVLLANGTYTYTAVAAAGFTSTPGQGGVTVAGGPQTVDLLFTP
;
A
#
# COMPACT_ATOMS: atom_id res chain seq x y z
N MET A 1 -17.36 4.73 33.78
CA MET A 1 -16.25 4.65 34.75
C MET A 1 -16.74 3.93 35.99
N THR A 2 -15.92 3.05 36.54
CA THR A 2 -16.16 2.37 37.81
C THR A 2 -15.16 2.89 38.84
N LEU A 3 -15.61 3.24 40.04
CA LEU A 3 -14.78 3.57 41.20
C LEU A 3 -15.25 2.74 42.39
N ASN A 4 -14.36 1.94 42.98
CA ASN A 4 -14.65 1.10 44.15
C ASN A 4 -15.93 0.23 44.00
N GLY A 5 -16.16 -0.30 42.79
CA GLY A 5 -17.36 -1.07 42.44
C GLY A 5 -18.60 -0.26 42.06
N SER A 6 -18.61 1.06 42.28
CA SER A 6 -19.68 1.96 41.85
C SER A 6 -19.49 2.41 40.40
N VAL A 7 -20.50 2.21 39.56
CA VAL A 7 -20.46 2.54 38.13
C VAL A 7 -21.19 3.86 37.88
N GLN A 8 -20.54 4.78 37.16
CA GLN A 8 -21.16 5.96 36.58
C GLN A 8 -20.83 6.12 35.11
N THR A 9 -21.79 6.64 34.35
CA THR A 9 -21.68 6.99 32.93
C THR A 9 -22.01 8.48 32.76
N THR A 10 -21.42 9.12 31.75
CA THR A 10 -21.62 10.54 31.47
C THR A 10 -21.48 10.78 29.97
N GLU A 11 -22.13 11.82 29.46
CA GLU A 11 -21.90 12.37 28.12
C GLU A 11 -21.06 13.66 28.18
N THR A 12 -20.73 14.12 29.38
CA THR A 12 -19.91 15.32 29.60
C THR A 12 -18.45 14.96 29.84
N SER A 13 -17.57 15.97 29.89
CA SER A 13 -16.14 15.78 30.15
C SER A 13 -15.81 15.44 31.62
N THR A 14 -16.79 15.29 32.51
CA THR A 14 -16.56 15.06 33.94
C THR A 14 -17.52 14.03 34.53
N VAL A 15 -16.98 13.14 35.36
CA VAL A 15 -17.71 12.22 36.25
C VAL A 15 -17.34 12.57 37.69
N ARG A 16 -18.32 12.59 38.61
CA ARG A 16 -18.08 12.93 40.02
C ARG A 16 -18.50 11.79 40.94
N PHE A 17 -17.57 11.39 41.81
CA PHE A 17 -17.81 10.43 42.89
C PHE A 17 -17.64 11.13 44.24
N TYR A 18 -18.47 10.75 45.21
CA TYR A 18 -18.38 11.22 46.59
C TYR A 18 -18.01 10.04 47.47
N GLU A 19 -16.77 10.04 47.94
CA GLU A 19 -16.19 8.93 48.69
C GLU A 19 -15.69 9.41 50.06
N ARG A 20 -15.66 8.50 51.03
CA ARG A 20 -15.00 8.77 52.32
C ARG A 20 -13.49 8.81 52.13
N ASN A 21 -12.78 9.35 53.12
CA ASN A 21 -11.32 9.32 53.12
C ASN A 21 -10.82 7.88 53.00
N ALA A 22 -9.97 7.64 52.01
CA ALA A 22 -9.46 6.32 51.65
C ALA A 22 -8.09 6.46 51.00
N THR A 23 -7.18 5.52 51.28
CA THR A 23 -5.80 5.56 50.77
C THR A 23 -5.65 4.93 49.39
N ALA A 24 -6.58 4.08 48.95
CA ALA A 24 -6.54 3.45 47.63
C ALA A 24 -7.94 3.02 47.16
N LEU A 25 -8.64 3.88 46.42
CA LEU A 25 -9.88 3.53 45.73
C LEU A 25 -9.55 3.12 44.30
N PRO A 26 -9.81 1.86 43.90
CA PRO A 26 -9.53 1.41 42.54
C PRO A 26 -10.55 2.00 41.57
N PHE A 27 -10.08 2.46 40.41
CA PHE A 27 -10.94 2.86 39.31
C PHE A 27 -10.63 2.08 38.04
N GLN A 28 -11.65 1.92 37.20
CA GLN A 28 -11.56 1.39 35.84
C GLN A 28 -12.36 2.26 34.89
N ILE A 29 -11.81 2.51 33.70
CA ILE A 29 -12.44 3.27 32.63
C ILE A 29 -12.87 2.32 31.52
N THR A 30 -14.17 2.30 31.26
CA THR A 30 -14.75 1.73 30.03
C THR A 30 -14.89 2.87 29.02
N PRO A 31 -14.00 2.97 28.00
CA PRO A 31 -14.09 4.02 26.99
C PRO A 31 -15.28 3.77 26.05
N PRO A 32 -15.71 4.80 25.30
CA PRO A 32 -16.62 4.63 24.16
C PRO A 32 -16.09 3.58 23.16
N SER A 33 -17.01 2.98 22.40
CA SER A 33 -16.63 2.03 21.35
C SER A 33 -15.66 2.67 20.36
N GLY A 34 -14.57 1.97 20.05
CA GLY A 34 -13.53 2.46 19.14
C GLY A 34 -12.40 3.24 19.81
N ASP A 35 -12.50 3.56 21.09
CA ASP A 35 -11.47 4.32 21.82
C ASP A 35 -10.71 3.47 22.85
N ARG A 36 -9.59 4.02 23.32
CA ARG A 36 -8.86 3.61 24.52
C ARG A 36 -8.72 4.80 25.47
N ALA A 37 -8.79 4.53 26.76
CA ALA A 37 -8.57 5.51 27.82
C ALA A 37 -7.14 5.42 28.38
N THR A 38 -6.54 6.55 28.72
CA THR A 38 -5.25 6.64 29.41
C THR A 38 -5.36 7.61 30.59
N PRO A 39 -5.19 7.15 31.85
CA PRO A 39 -5.13 5.74 32.26
C PRO A 39 -6.47 5.02 32.08
N SER A 40 -6.45 3.71 31.78
CA SER A 40 -7.66 2.88 31.71
C SER A 40 -8.07 2.30 33.06
N ASN A 41 -7.17 2.30 34.04
CA ASN A 41 -7.39 1.88 35.41
C ASN A 41 -6.30 2.48 36.32
N GLY A 42 -6.54 2.44 37.63
CA GLY A 42 -5.56 2.89 38.62
C GLY A 42 -6.17 2.97 40.01
N THR A 43 -5.49 3.66 40.92
CA THR A 43 -5.99 3.95 42.25
C THR A 43 -5.97 5.46 42.53
N VAL A 44 -6.90 5.93 43.35
CA VAL A 44 -6.94 7.31 43.82
C VAL A 44 -7.04 7.34 45.35
N SER A 45 -6.30 8.22 46.00
CA SER A 45 -6.39 8.45 47.45
C SER A 45 -7.23 9.71 47.70
N VAL A 46 -8.22 9.64 48.58
CA VAL A 46 -9.07 10.77 48.99
C VAL A 46 -8.77 11.08 50.46
N ALA A 47 -8.37 12.32 50.75
CA ALA A 47 -8.00 12.76 52.10
C ALA A 47 -8.52 14.17 52.40
N GLY A 48 -9.84 14.30 52.54
CA GLY A 48 -10.51 15.54 52.96
C GLY A 48 -10.64 16.63 51.90
N SER A 49 -10.07 16.45 50.71
CA SER A 49 -10.13 17.39 49.58
C SER A 49 -10.49 16.69 48.26
N PRO A 50 -11.15 17.38 47.31
CA PRO A 50 -11.43 16.83 45.98
C PRO A 50 -10.14 16.47 45.23
N VAL A 51 -10.14 15.30 44.60
CA VAL A 51 -9.02 14.83 43.75
C VAL A 51 -9.52 14.69 42.32
N SER A 52 -8.76 15.22 41.37
CA SER A 52 -9.05 15.11 39.93
C SER A 52 -8.08 14.14 39.27
N VAL A 53 -8.60 13.17 38.55
CA VAL A 53 -7.80 12.23 37.73
C VAL A 53 -8.11 12.53 36.27
N PRO A 54 -7.19 13.14 35.51
CA PRO A 54 -7.41 13.40 34.09
C PRO A 54 -7.39 12.07 33.31
N ILE A 55 -8.39 11.87 32.45
CA ILE A 55 -8.49 10.72 31.55
C ILE A 55 -8.51 11.24 30.12
N SER A 56 -7.57 10.77 29.32
CA SER A 56 -7.53 11.06 27.88
C SER A 56 -8.08 9.90 27.08
N PHE A 57 -8.92 10.19 26.09
CA PHE A 57 -9.40 9.20 25.13
C PHE A 57 -8.65 9.36 23.80
N SER A 58 -8.32 8.24 23.17
CA SER A 58 -7.76 8.23 21.83
C SER A 58 -8.30 7.05 21.03
N PRO A 59 -8.45 7.17 19.69
CA PRO A 59 -8.89 6.06 18.86
C PRO A 59 -8.01 4.82 19.02
N ARG A 60 -8.65 3.65 19.05
CA ARG A 60 -7.98 2.35 18.97
C ARG A 60 -7.60 2.12 17.50
N PRO A 61 -6.32 1.84 17.19
CA PRO A 61 -5.89 1.51 15.84
C PRO A 61 -6.68 0.32 15.32
N ALA A 62 -7.12 0.40 14.06
CA ALA A 62 -7.74 -0.73 13.40
C ALA A 62 -6.74 -1.92 13.37
N PRO A 63 -7.22 -3.16 13.60
CA PRO A 63 -6.36 -4.33 13.47
C PRO A 63 -5.86 -4.44 12.02
N THR A 64 -4.61 -4.86 11.86
CA THR A 64 -4.02 -5.14 10.56
C THR A 64 -3.84 -6.64 10.37
N TYR A 65 -4.01 -7.08 9.13
CA TYR A 65 -3.92 -8.47 8.70
C TYR A 65 -2.84 -8.59 7.61
N PRO A 66 -2.12 -9.72 7.55
CA PRO A 66 -1.12 -9.93 6.52
C PRO A 66 -1.79 -10.18 5.17
N LEU A 67 -1.41 -9.41 4.16
CA LEU A 67 -1.66 -9.68 2.75
C LEU A 67 -0.33 -10.08 2.11
N THR A 68 -0.23 -11.33 1.69
CA THR A 68 1.00 -11.90 1.13
C THR A 68 0.79 -12.27 -0.33
N PHE A 69 1.70 -11.83 -1.20
CA PHE A 69 1.79 -12.28 -2.58
C PHE A 69 2.96 -13.23 -2.73
N VAL A 70 2.76 -14.37 -3.40
CA VAL A 70 3.78 -15.40 -3.61
C VAL A 70 3.99 -15.60 -5.10
N ALA A 71 5.20 -15.27 -5.59
CA ALA A 71 5.63 -15.56 -6.95
C ALA A 71 6.18 -16.98 -7.04
N VAL A 72 5.62 -17.77 -7.96
CA VAL A 72 6.00 -19.16 -8.21
C VAL A 72 6.48 -19.28 -9.65
N GLY A 73 7.58 -19.97 -9.92
CA GLY A 73 8.07 -20.20 -11.29
C GLY A 73 9.01 -19.13 -11.85
N LEU A 74 9.37 -18.13 -11.03
CA LEU A 74 10.51 -17.25 -11.32
C LEU A 74 11.83 -17.89 -10.88
N PRO A 75 12.94 -17.66 -11.61
CA PRO A 75 14.27 -17.95 -11.11
C PRO A 75 14.57 -17.19 -9.80
N PRO A 76 15.50 -17.69 -8.96
CA PRO A 76 15.99 -16.94 -7.80
C PRO A 76 16.47 -15.54 -8.19
N ASP A 77 16.28 -14.58 -7.28
CA ASP A 77 16.71 -13.18 -7.43
C ASP A 77 16.11 -12.43 -8.63
N THR A 78 15.02 -12.96 -9.20
CA THR A 78 14.29 -12.28 -10.27
C THR A 78 13.35 -11.24 -9.69
N THR A 79 13.59 -9.96 -9.99
CA THR A 79 12.67 -8.88 -9.65
C THR A 79 11.37 -9.00 -10.46
N TRP A 80 10.24 -8.94 -9.78
CA TRP A 80 8.91 -8.82 -10.37
C TRP A 80 8.18 -7.63 -9.76
N TYR A 81 7.21 -7.09 -10.48
CA TYR A 81 6.56 -5.83 -10.12
C TYR A 81 5.10 -6.06 -9.79
N LEU A 82 4.70 -5.58 -8.61
CA LEU A 82 3.34 -5.62 -8.08
C LEU A 82 2.83 -4.18 -7.91
N THR A 83 1.73 -3.84 -8.56
CA THR A 83 0.96 -2.65 -8.20
C THR A 83 -0.13 -3.08 -7.22
N LEU A 84 -0.12 -2.52 -6.01
CA LEU A 84 -1.15 -2.76 -4.99
C LEU A 84 -1.85 -1.45 -4.67
N ASN A 85 -3.16 -1.39 -4.92
CA ASN A 85 -3.99 -0.20 -4.72
C ASN A 85 -3.39 1.06 -5.38
N GLY A 86 -2.95 0.92 -6.63
CA GLY A 86 -2.33 2.00 -7.41
C GLY A 86 -0.86 2.30 -7.07
N THR A 87 -0.28 1.64 -6.06
CA THR A 87 1.12 1.88 -5.68
C THR A 87 2.02 0.75 -6.19
N LEU A 88 3.01 1.10 -7.01
CA LEU A 88 4.01 0.17 -7.53
C LEU A 88 4.98 -0.30 -6.42
N ARG A 89 5.34 -1.57 -6.48
CA ARG A 89 6.32 -2.25 -5.62
C ARG A 89 7.17 -3.18 -6.50
N ASP A 90 8.48 -3.01 -6.43
CA ASP A 90 9.45 -3.98 -6.91
C ASP A 90 9.71 -5.03 -5.81
N LEU A 91 9.67 -6.31 -6.20
CA LEU A 91 9.85 -7.43 -5.30
C LEU A 91 10.94 -8.33 -5.87
N ASN A 92 12.07 -8.40 -5.17
CA ASN A 92 13.22 -9.25 -5.52
C ASN A 92 13.13 -10.65 -4.87
N ALA A 93 12.20 -10.83 -3.94
CA ALA A 93 11.94 -12.09 -3.27
C ALA A 93 10.75 -12.82 -3.91
N SER A 94 10.68 -14.14 -3.72
CA SER A 94 9.50 -14.95 -4.09
C SER A 94 8.23 -14.57 -3.32
N THR A 95 8.33 -13.68 -2.31
CA THR A 95 7.19 -13.24 -1.50
C THR A 95 7.23 -11.74 -1.21
N GLY A 96 6.10 -11.06 -1.37
CA GLY A 96 5.87 -9.70 -0.85
C GLY A 96 4.78 -9.73 0.24
N SER A 97 5.02 -9.14 1.41
CA SER A 97 4.07 -9.16 2.53
C SER A 97 3.78 -7.75 3.05
N PHE A 98 2.49 -7.44 3.19
CA PHE A 98 1.98 -6.14 3.60
C PHE A 98 1.04 -6.30 4.79
N ARG A 99 1.02 -5.33 5.71
CA ARG A 99 0.01 -5.28 6.77
C ARG A 99 -1.04 -4.23 6.42
N VAL A 100 -2.27 -4.69 6.21
CA VAL A 100 -3.38 -3.85 5.76
C VAL A 100 -4.62 -4.08 6.64
N VAL A 101 -5.54 -3.13 6.69
CA VAL A 101 -6.81 -3.28 7.41
C VAL A 101 -7.81 -4.10 6.58
N ASN A 102 -8.96 -4.43 7.15
CA ASN A 102 -10.05 -5.04 6.36
C ASN A 102 -10.41 -4.16 5.16
N GLY A 103 -10.60 -4.78 3.99
CA GLY A 103 -10.84 -4.04 2.75
C GLY A 103 -10.63 -4.88 1.49
N SER A 104 -10.85 -4.25 0.35
CA SER A 104 -10.61 -4.82 -0.98
C SER A 104 -9.45 -4.09 -1.64
N TYR A 105 -8.42 -4.84 -2.02
CA TYR A 105 -7.16 -4.31 -2.54
C TYR A 105 -6.96 -4.79 -3.98
N PRO A 106 -7.23 -3.94 -4.99
CA PRO A 106 -6.94 -4.28 -6.37
C PRO A 106 -5.44 -4.40 -6.57
N TYR A 107 -5.02 -5.36 -7.39
CA TYR A 107 -3.62 -5.56 -7.71
C TYR A 107 -3.41 -5.87 -9.20
N THR A 108 -2.25 -5.49 -9.72
CA THR A 108 -1.73 -5.93 -11.01
C THR A 108 -0.30 -6.43 -10.83
N VAL A 109 0.07 -7.45 -11.59
CA VAL A 109 1.40 -8.06 -11.59
C VAL A 109 1.95 -8.04 -13.00
N LEU A 110 3.15 -7.50 -13.16
CA LEU A 110 3.81 -7.38 -14.45
C LEU A 110 4.70 -8.60 -14.75
N ALA A 111 5.02 -8.75 -16.03
CA ALA A 111 6.02 -9.70 -16.48
C ALA A 111 7.39 -9.39 -15.87
N ALA A 112 8.11 -10.44 -15.49
CA ALA A 112 9.49 -10.34 -15.05
C ALA A 112 10.38 -10.93 -16.15
N GLY A 113 10.88 -10.08 -17.04
CA GLY A 113 11.59 -10.56 -18.23
C GLY A 113 10.69 -11.42 -19.14
N PRO A 114 11.09 -12.65 -19.49
CA PRO A 114 10.27 -13.54 -20.33
C PRO A 114 9.17 -14.28 -19.55
N TYR A 115 9.01 -14.04 -18.25
CA TYR A 115 8.05 -14.75 -17.41
C TYR A 115 6.76 -13.96 -17.27
N LEU A 116 5.64 -14.57 -17.68
CA LEU A 116 4.31 -13.97 -17.65
C LEU A 116 3.54 -14.43 -16.39
N PRO A 117 2.97 -13.50 -15.60
CA PRO A 117 2.21 -13.83 -14.39
C PRO A 117 0.80 -14.31 -14.70
N ARG A 118 0.31 -15.25 -13.88
CA ARG A 118 -1.07 -15.72 -13.86
C ARG A 118 -1.53 -15.96 -12.42
N PRO A 119 -2.57 -15.25 -11.95
CA PRO A 119 -3.22 -14.14 -12.62
C PRO A 119 -2.31 -12.90 -12.70
N SER A 120 -2.42 -12.11 -13.77
CA SER A 120 -1.70 -10.83 -13.90
C SER A 120 -2.42 -9.65 -13.23
N SER A 121 -3.64 -9.87 -12.73
CA SER A 121 -4.42 -8.87 -11.98
C SER A 121 -5.51 -9.53 -11.15
N GLY A 122 -6.06 -8.80 -10.19
CA GLY A 122 -7.18 -9.26 -9.38
C GLY A 122 -7.51 -8.32 -8.24
N THR A 123 -8.29 -8.81 -7.27
CA THR A 123 -8.60 -8.08 -6.04
C THR A 123 -8.46 -9.02 -4.85
N ALA A 124 -7.65 -8.62 -3.87
CA ALA A 124 -7.51 -9.34 -2.61
C ALA A 124 -8.49 -8.75 -1.58
N VAL A 125 -9.39 -9.57 -1.04
CA VAL A 125 -10.39 -9.14 -0.05
C VAL A 125 -10.01 -9.67 1.33
N LEU A 126 -9.76 -8.77 2.29
CA LEU A 126 -9.45 -9.10 3.67
C LEU A 126 -10.65 -8.81 4.57
N ALA A 127 -11.10 -9.85 5.28
CA ALA A 127 -12.24 -9.79 6.20
C ALA A 127 -11.91 -10.54 7.50
N GLY A 128 -11.17 -9.88 8.39
CA GLY A 128 -10.88 -10.41 9.72
C GLY A 128 -9.74 -11.45 9.79
N SER A 129 -9.10 -11.75 8.66
CA SER A 129 -7.98 -12.70 8.57
C SER A 129 -7.01 -12.31 7.46
N GLY A 130 -5.81 -12.89 7.53
CA GLY A 130 -4.78 -12.71 6.50
C GLY A 130 -5.12 -13.47 5.21
N VAL A 131 -4.59 -12.97 4.09
CA VAL A 131 -4.82 -13.53 2.76
C VAL A 131 -3.50 -13.73 2.04
N THR A 132 -3.38 -14.87 1.35
CA THR A 132 -2.26 -15.16 0.45
C THR A 132 -2.74 -15.27 -0.99
N VAL A 133 -2.12 -14.51 -1.88
CA VAL A 133 -2.36 -14.54 -3.33
C VAL A 133 -1.16 -15.20 -4.01
N SER A 134 -1.38 -16.34 -4.68
CA SER A 134 -0.33 -17.00 -5.46
C SER A 134 -0.36 -16.52 -6.92
N ILE A 135 0.81 -16.15 -7.43
CA ILE A 135 1.02 -15.72 -8.82
C ILE A 135 1.98 -16.71 -9.48
N GLN A 136 1.47 -17.46 -10.46
CA GLN A 136 2.25 -18.39 -11.27
C GLN A 136 2.93 -17.61 -12.40
N PHE A 137 4.24 -17.65 -12.45
CA PHE A 137 5.05 -17.14 -13.53
C PHE A 137 5.49 -18.30 -14.41
N ALA A 138 5.14 -18.24 -15.68
CA ALA A 138 5.61 -19.19 -16.68
C ALA A 138 6.42 -18.44 -17.73
N LYS A 139 7.55 -19.02 -18.16
CA LYS A 139 8.29 -18.49 -19.30
C LYS A 139 7.35 -18.53 -20.51
N GLY A 140 7.01 -17.37 -21.05
CA GLY A 140 6.15 -17.27 -22.22
C GLY A 140 6.82 -18.01 -23.37
N GLY A 141 6.13 -18.99 -23.96
CA GLY A 141 6.59 -19.69 -25.16
C GLY A 141 6.62 -18.80 -26.41
N SER A 142 6.19 -17.55 -26.29
CA SER A 142 6.24 -16.54 -27.35
C SER A 142 7.39 -15.59 -27.08
N SER A 143 8.29 -15.46 -28.05
CA SER A 143 9.36 -14.46 -28.05
C SER A 143 8.82 -13.11 -27.59
N VAL A 144 9.33 -12.59 -26.48
CA VAL A 144 9.13 -11.20 -26.07
C VAL A 144 10.18 -10.34 -26.76
N TYR A 145 9.79 -9.14 -27.15
CA TYR A 145 10.64 -8.19 -27.83
C TYR A 145 10.71 -6.90 -27.01
N PRO A 146 11.89 -6.27 -26.91
CA PRO A 146 12.01 -5.03 -26.18
C PRO A 146 11.33 -3.90 -26.95
N VAL A 147 10.55 -3.10 -26.25
CA VAL A 147 10.10 -1.77 -26.66
C VAL A 147 10.91 -0.77 -25.86
N ASP A 148 11.86 -0.12 -26.51
CA ASP A 148 12.71 0.90 -25.90
C ASP A 148 12.03 2.26 -26.01
N PHE A 149 11.61 2.80 -24.87
CA PHE A 149 11.21 4.20 -24.77
C PHE A 149 12.46 5.04 -24.54
N THR A 150 12.67 6.08 -25.32
CA THR A 150 13.85 6.95 -25.28
C THR A 150 13.41 8.38 -25.01
N GLU A 151 13.93 8.98 -23.94
CA GLU A 151 13.61 10.38 -23.62
C GLU A 151 14.66 11.32 -24.18
N THR A 152 14.18 12.49 -24.59
CA THR A 152 15.00 13.68 -24.81
C THR A 152 14.34 14.89 -24.17
N GLY A 153 15.14 15.85 -23.71
CA GLY A 153 14.65 17.13 -23.18
C GLY A 153 14.46 17.17 -21.67
N LEU A 154 14.56 16.03 -20.96
CA LEU A 154 14.63 16.05 -19.50
C LEU A 154 16.06 16.37 -19.02
N PRO A 155 16.21 17.06 -17.88
CA PRO A 155 17.49 17.14 -17.18
C PRO A 155 17.98 15.74 -16.78
N THR A 156 19.30 15.53 -16.77
CA THR A 156 19.90 14.26 -16.36
C THR A 156 19.38 13.79 -15.01
N ALA A 157 19.04 12.50 -14.91
CA ALA A 157 18.51 11.86 -13.70
C ALA A 157 17.10 12.35 -13.25
N THR A 158 16.34 12.98 -14.15
CA THR A 158 14.93 13.31 -13.89
C THR A 158 14.06 12.06 -14.02
N LEU A 159 13.16 11.83 -13.06
CA LEU A 159 12.25 10.69 -13.08
C LEU A 159 11.13 10.90 -14.11
N TRP A 160 10.96 9.92 -15.00
CA TRP A 160 9.86 9.85 -15.96
C TRP A 160 9.40 8.40 -16.09
N GLY A 161 8.27 8.18 -16.76
CA GLY A 161 7.76 6.84 -16.96
C GLY A 161 6.79 6.67 -18.11
N ILE A 162 6.34 5.43 -18.27
CA ILE A 162 5.41 4.97 -19.28
C ILE A 162 4.41 4.03 -18.64
N GLU A 163 3.13 4.37 -18.76
CA GLU A 163 2.03 3.43 -18.59
C GLU A 163 1.83 2.68 -19.89
N ILE A 164 1.99 1.36 -19.90
CA ILE A 164 1.74 0.52 -21.08
C ILE A 164 1.11 -0.80 -20.65
N GLY A 165 -0.02 -1.15 -21.27
CA GLY A 165 -0.86 -2.26 -20.81
C GLY A 165 -1.50 -1.96 -19.45
N ALA A 166 -1.14 -2.71 -18.41
CA ALA A 166 -1.75 -2.62 -17.07
C ALA A 166 -0.78 -2.12 -15.97
N GLY A 167 0.36 -1.51 -16.34
CA GLY A 167 1.32 -1.02 -15.37
C GLY A 167 2.11 0.19 -15.82
N LEU A 168 2.70 0.86 -14.82
CA LEU A 168 3.59 2.01 -14.93
C LEU A 168 5.05 1.53 -14.78
N PHE A 169 5.89 1.90 -15.74
CA PHE A 169 7.33 1.70 -15.71
C PHE A 169 7.98 3.07 -15.59
N SER A 170 9.00 3.23 -14.74
CA SER A 170 9.67 4.52 -14.56
C SER A 170 11.18 4.35 -14.47
N THR A 171 11.91 5.37 -14.92
CA THR A 171 13.38 5.42 -14.86
C THR A 171 13.85 6.87 -14.72
N THR A 172 15.12 7.02 -14.38
CA THR A 172 15.85 8.31 -14.45
C THR A 172 16.91 8.30 -15.55
N ALA A 173 17.03 7.20 -16.31
CA ALA A 173 17.95 7.06 -17.43
C ALA A 173 17.34 7.62 -18.72
N GLY A 174 18.16 7.80 -19.75
CA GLY A 174 17.71 8.26 -21.08
C GLY A 174 16.85 7.24 -21.86
N SER A 175 16.78 5.99 -21.39
CA SER A 175 15.95 4.95 -21.99
C SER A 175 15.31 4.00 -20.97
N LEU A 176 14.17 3.43 -21.36
CA LEU A 176 13.35 2.51 -20.58
C LEU A 176 12.94 1.30 -21.44
N PRO A 177 13.65 0.16 -21.36
CA PRO A 177 13.28 -1.07 -22.07
C PRO A 177 12.09 -1.76 -21.39
N VAL A 178 11.03 -2.04 -22.17
CA VAL A 178 9.86 -2.82 -21.73
C VAL A 178 9.69 -4.05 -22.61
N LEU A 179 9.75 -5.25 -22.03
CA LEU A 179 9.59 -6.50 -22.78
C LEU A 179 8.10 -6.82 -22.98
N LEU A 180 7.67 -6.87 -24.24
CA LEU A 180 6.29 -7.14 -24.62
C LEU A 180 6.22 -8.32 -25.60
N ALA A 181 5.12 -9.08 -25.53
CA ALA A 181 4.84 -10.11 -26.53
C ALA A 181 4.36 -9.46 -27.84
N ASN A 182 4.21 -10.27 -28.90
CA ASN A 182 3.59 -9.77 -30.12
C ASN A 182 2.15 -9.29 -29.84
N GLY A 183 1.83 -8.08 -30.30
CA GLY A 183 0.54 -7.44 -30.05
C GLY A 183 0.59 -5.94 -30.28
N THR A 184 -0.57 -5.30 -30.28
CA THR A 184 -0.70 -3.84 -30.32
C THR A 184 -1.07 -3.34 -28.93
N TYR A 185 -0.26 -2.44 -28.39
CA TYR A 185 -0.38 -1.89 -27.05
C TYR A 185 -0.56 -0.38 -27.12
N THR A 186 -1.44 0.17 -26.29
CA THR A 186 -1.50 1.61 -26.04
C THR A 186 -0.61 1.98 -24.88
N TYR A 187 0.03 3.14 -24.96
CA TYR A 187 0.86 3.69 -23.90
C TYR A 187 0.53 5.15 -23.61
N THR A 188 0.84 5.58 -22.38
CA THR A 188 0.76 6.97 -21.92
C THR A 188 2.07 7.31 -21.23
N ALA A 189 2.67 8.44 -21.60
CA ALA A 189 3.88 8.93 -20.97
C ALA A 189 3.55 9.68 -19.68
N VAL A 190 4.31 9.38 -18.63
CA VAL A 190 4.22 10.01 -17.33
C VAL A 190 5.41 10.94 -17.17
N ALA A 191 5.16 12.22 -17.38
CA ALA A 191 6.18 13.27 -17.30
C ALA A 191 6.50 13.67 -15.86
N ALA A 192 7.73 14.15 -15.65
CA ALA A 192 8.11 14.84 -14.43
C ALA A 192 7.26 16.10 -14.22
N ALA A 193 7.14 16.54 -12.97
CA ALA A 193 6.43 17.77 -12.64
C ALA A 193 7.03 18.97 -13.40
N GLY A 194 6.17 19.72 -14.11
CA GLY A 194 6.60 20.85 -14.93
C GLY A 194 7.19 20.46 -16.28
N PHE A 195 6.92 19.24 -16.77
CA PHE A 195 7.20 18.82 -18.14
C PHE A 195 5.95 18.20 -18.76
N THR A 196 5.90 18.24 -20.09
CA THR A 196 4.95 17.55 -20.94
C THR A 196 5.72 16.73 -21.97
N SER A 197 5.23 15.55 -22.35
CA SER A 197 5.87 14.76 -23.40
C SER A 197 5.09 14.84 -24.71
N THR A 198 5.82 14.76 -25.81
CA THR A 198 5.30 14.60 -27.16
C THR A 198 5.98 13.40 -27.82
N PRO A 199 5.25 12.33 -28.14
CA PRO A 199 3.84 12.11 -27.83
C PRO A 199 3.59 11.89 -26.32
N GLY A 200 2.47 12.41 -25.81
CA GLY A 200 1.98 12.16 -24.44
C GLY A 200 1.30 10.80 -24.27
N GLN A 201 0.82 10.24 -25.38
CA GLN A 201 0.20 8.91 -25.47
C GLN A 201 0.29 8.40 -26.91
N GLY A 202 0.24 7.09 -27.10
CA GLY A 202 0.33 6.49 -28.43
C GLY A 202 0.05 5.00 -28.44
N GLY A 203 0.31 4.38 -29.59
CA GLY A 203 0.23 2.94 -29.77
C GLY A 203 1.53 2.37 -30.31
N VAL A 204 1.93 1.18 -29.84
CA VAL A 204 3.09 0.44 -30.35
C VAL A 204 2.64 -0.96 -30.74
N THR A 205 3.04 -1.41 -31.93
CA THR A 205 2.79 -2.78 -32.39
C THR A 205 4.09 -3.56 -32.36
N VAL A 206 4.10 -4.63 -31.59
CA VAL A 206 5.20 -5.59 -31.51
C VAL A 206 4.86 -6.77 -32.42
N ALA A 207 5.68 -6.98 -33.45
CA ALA A 207 5.45 -8.02 -34.45
C ALA A 207 6.77 -8.70 -34.82
N GLY A 208 7.32 -9.48 -33.89
CA GLY A 208 8.46 -10.33 -34.18
C GLY A 208 9.84 -9.66 -34.04
N GLY A 209 9.89 -8.42 -33.52
CA GLY A 209 11.13 -7.65 -33.40
C GLY A 209 11.07 -6.49 -32.40
N PRO A 210 12.24 -5.96 -32.00
CA PRO A 210 12.33 -4.83 -31.08
C PRO A 210 11.67 -3.57 -31.68
N GLN A 211 11.11 -2.72 -30.82
CA GLN A 211 10.51 -1.44 -31.20
C GLN A 211 11.18 -0.31 -30.43
N THR A 212 11.13 0.90 -30.98
CA THR A 212 11.60 2.12 -30.31
C THR A 212 10.51 3.18 -30.35
N VAL A 213 10.33 3.88 -29.24
CA VAL A 213 9.39 4.99 -29.11
C VAL A 213 10.15 6.18 -28.52
N ASP A 214 10.40 7.18 -29.36
CA ASP A 214 11.03 8.43 -28.94
C ASP A 214 10.01 9.37 -28.29
N LEU A 215 10.39 9.95 -27.16
CA LEU A 215 9.62 10.92 -26.38
C LEU A 215 10.43 12.21 -26.25
N LEU A 216 9.84 13.32 -26.67
CA LEU A 216 10.38 14.64 -26.40
C LEU A 216 9.66 15.26 -25.21
N PHE A 217 10.39 15.57 -24.15
CA PHE A 217 9.88 16.30 -23.00
C PHE A 217 10.22 17.79 -23.11
N THR A 218 9.22 18.63 -22.88
CA THR A 218 9.35 20.10 -22.85
C THR A 218 8.71 20.66 -21.58
N PRO A 219 9.24 21.74 -20.99
CA PRO A 219 8.63 22.41 -19.84
C PRO A 219 7.18 22.85 -20.09
#